data_AF-A0A0C3ARB1-F1
#
_entry.id   AF-A0A0C3ARB1-F1
#
_cell.length_a   1.000
_cell.length_b   1.000
_cell.length_c   1.000
_cell.angle_alpha   90.00
_cell.angle_beta   90.00
_cell.angle_gamma   90.00
#
_symmetry.space_group_name_H-M   'P 1'
#
loop_
_entity.id
_entity.type
_entity.pdbx_description
1 polymer ?
#
loop_
_entity_poly.entity_id
_entity_poly.type
_entity_poly.pdbx_seq_one_letter_code
_entity_poly.pdbx_strand_id
1 'polypeptide(L)' 'KLEAQVLDFEKPGLAQHYCVECAKYFETDSALTSHWRSKVHKRRCKQLKEPAYTIEEAERAAGLGRE' A
#
# COMPACT_ATOMS: atom_id res chain seq x y z
N LYS A 1 5.42 -10.27 5.84
CA LYS A 1 4.63 -11.50 5.56
C LYS A 1 3.74 -11.41 4.30
N LEU A 2 3.74 -10.29 3.56
CA LEU A 2 2.94 -10.14 2.32
C LEU A 2 3.78 -10.27 1.03
N GLU A 3 5.11 -10.28 1.13
CA GLU A 3 6.03 -10.35 0.00
C GLU A 3 6.22 -11.78 -0.55
N ALA A 4 5.96 -12.80 0.28
CA ALA A 4 5.99 -14.20 -0.12
C ALA A 4 4.61 -14.82 0.12
N GLN A 5 3.72 -14.70 -0.87
CA GLN A 5 2.40 -15.32 -0.84
C GLN A 5 2.45 -16.72 -1.45
N VAL A 6 1.53 -17.59 -1.01
CA VAL A 6 1.28 -18.87 -1.69
C VAL A 6 0.80 -18.57 -3.12
N LEU A 7 1.13 -19.45 -4.06
CA LEU A 7 0.68 -19.33 -5.43
C LEU A 7 -0.85 -19.28 -5.48
N ASP A 8 -1.38 -18.23 -6.09
CA ASP A 8 -2.81 -17.97 -6.21
C ASP A 8 -3.15 -17.72 -7.68
N PHE A 9 -3.91 -18.63 -8.27
CA PHE A 9 -4.23 -18.64 -9.70
C PHE A 9 -5.24 -17.55 -10.10
N GLU A 10 -5.95 -16.95 -9.15
CA GLU A 10 -6.93 -15.90 -9.42
C GLU A 10 -6.26 -14.51 -9.55
N LYS A 11 -5.00 -14.39 -9.13
CA LYS A 11 -4.26 -13.12 -9.09
C LYS A 11 -3.19 -13.02 -10.18
N PRO A 12 -2.93 -11.81 -10.70
CA PRO A 12 -1.83 -11.58 -11.64
C PRO A 12 -0.50 -12.06 -11.08
N GLY A 13 0.33 -12.67 -11.95
CA GLY A 13 1.66 -13.16 -11.57
C GLY A 13 1.64 -14.21 -10.45
N LEU A 14 0.55 -14.97 -10.33
CA LEU A 14 0.35 -15.98 -9.28
C LEU A 14 0.51 -15.44 -7.85
N ALA A 15 0.14 -14.17 -7.66
CA ALA A 15 0.35 -13.39 -6.43
C ALA A 15 1.82 -13.18 -6.02
N GLN A 16 2.79 -13.52 -6.87
CA GLN A 16 4.21 -13.46 -6.52
C GLN A 16 4.81 -12.06 -6.67
N HIS A 17 4.29 -11.23 -7.58
CA HIS A 17 4.80 -9.88 -7.81
C HIS A 17 3.86 -8.85 -7.18
N TYR A 18 3.98 -8.66 -5.87
CA TYR A 18 3.10 -7.79 -5.09
C TYR A 18 3.83 -6.57 -4.52
N CYS A 19 3.30 -5.36 -4.78
CA CYS A 19 3.75 -4.15 -4.09
C CYS A 19 2.87 -3.89 -2.87
N VAL A 20 3.48 -3.92 -1.69
CA VAL A 20 2.79 -3.74 -0.41
C VAL A 20 2.30 -2.30 -0.24
N GLU A 21 3.09 -1.31 -0.64
CA GLU A 21 2.76 0.11 -0.44
C GLU A 21 1.56 0.56 -1.28
N CYS A 22 1.45 0.01 -2.50
CA CYS A 22 0.39 0.32 -3.44
C CYS A 22 -0.75 -0.72 -3.44
N ALA A 23 -0.63 -1.79 -2.65
CA ALA A 23 -1.57 -2.90 -2.58
C ALA A 23 -1.97 -3.44 -3.97
N LYS A 24 -0.98 -3.72 -4.82
CA LYS A 24 -1.20 -4.09 -6.23
C LYS A 24 -0.34 -5.29 -6.66
N TYR A 25 -0.97 -6.21 -7.38
CA TYR A 25 -0.31 -7.34 -8.05
C TYR A 25 0.11 -6.96 -9.47
N PHE A 26 1.24 -7.52 -9.90
CA PHE A 26 1.82 -7.38 -11.22
C PHE A 26 2.00 -8.76 -11.87
N GLU A 27 2.02 -8.80 -13.20
CA GLU A 27 2.19 -10.06 -13.94
C GLU A 27 3.64 -10.60 -13.89
N THR A 28 4.63 -9.72 -13.79
CA THR A 28 6.06 -10.05 -13.89
C THR A 28 6.90 -9.21 -12.93
N ASP A 29 8.11 -9.69 -12.63
CA ASP A 29 9.10 -8.98 -11.82
C ASP A 29 9.56 -7.65 -12.45
N SER A 30 9.70 -7.61 -13.78
CA SER A 30 10.08 -6.39 -14.49
C SER A 30 9.01 -5.31 -14.39
N ALA A 31 7.72 -5.69 -14.44
CA ALA A 31 6.60 -4.79 -14.21
C ALA A 31 6.60 -4.22 -12.78
N LEU A 32 6.88 -5.05 -11.77
CA LEU A 32 7.01 -4.60 -10.38
C LEU A 32 8.21 -3.64 -10.19
N THR A 33 9.36 -3.98 -10.77
CA THR A 33 10.58 -3.16 -10.67
C THR A 33 10.41 -1.81 -11.36
N SER A 34 9.77 -1.78 -12.53
CA SER A 34 9.45 -0.53 -13.23
C SER A 34 8.44 0.31 -12.44
N HIS A 35 7.45 -0.32 -11.79
CA HIS A 35 6.49 0.34 -10.91
C HIS A 35 7.17 1.08 -9.76
N TRP A 36 8.15 0.48 -9.07
CA TRP A 36 8.89 1.14 -7.98
C TRP A 36 9.60 2.43 -8.40
N ARG A 37 10.07 2.49 -9.64
CA ARG A 37 10.75 3.69 -10.18
C ARG A 37 9.78 4.81 -10.56
N SER A 38 8.50 4.47 -10.76
CA SER A 38 7.46 5.40 -11.22
C SER A 38 7.15 6.50 -10.19
N LYS A 39 6.62 7.63 -10.69
CA LYS A 39 6.19 8.75 -9.84
C LYS A 39 5.02 8.39 -8.92
N VAL A 40 4.16 7.46 -9.37
CA VAL A 40 2.97 7.01 -8.63
C VAL A 40 3.39 6.30 -7.34
N HIS A 41 4.29 5.33 -7.45
CA HIS A 41 4.81 4.60 -6.29
C HIS A 41 5.52 5.54 -5.31
N LYS A 42 6.43 6.39 -5.81
CA LYS A 42 7.15 7.37 -4.98
C LYS A 42 6.22 8.34 -4.25
N ARG A 43 5.09 8.73 -4.86
CA ARG A 43 4.06 9.54 -4.21
C ARG A 43 3.38 8.77 -3.08
N ARG A 44 3.01 7.51 -3.31
CA ARG A 44 2.39 6.66 -2.28
C ARG A 44 3.33 6.45 -1.09
N CYS A 45 4.62 6.17 -1.32
CA CYS A 45 5.58 6.01 -0.24
C CYS A 45 5.81 7.30 0.56
N LYS A 46 5.62 8.49 -0.05
CA LYS A 46 5.61 9.75 0.71
C LYS A 46 4.37 9.89 1.58
N GLN A 47 3.19 9.53 1.06
CA GLN A 47 1.94 9.57 1.84
C GLN A 47 1.95 8.61 3.03
N LEU A 48 2.51 7.41 2.85
CA LEU A 48 2.60 6.40 3.91
C LEU A 48 3.55 6.77 5.05
N LYS A 49 4.36 7.81 4.90
CA LYS A 49 5.19 8.33 5.99
C LYS A 49 4.39 9.18 6.97
N GLU A 50 3.30 9.79 6.50
CA GLU A 50 2.38 10.51 7.37
C GLU A 50 1.50 9.50 8.11
N PRO A 51 1.14 9.78 9.38
CA PRO A 51 0.23 8.93 10.12
C PRO A 51 -1.11 8.83 9.38
N ALA A 52 -1.72 7.65 9.44
CA ALA A 52 -3.05 7.46 8.90
C ALA A 52 -4.04 8.30 9.70
N TYR A 53 -4.94 8.99 9.00
CA TYR A 53 -5.99 9.75 9.64
C TYR A 53 -6.88 8.83 10.48
N THR A 54 -7.07 9.20 11.75
CA THR A 54 -7.85 8.41 12.71
C THR A 54 -9.16 9.09 13.09
N ILE A 55 -10.12 8.29 13.55
CA ILE A 55 -11.40 8.81 14.07
C ILE A 55 -11.16 9.68 15.31
N GLU A 56 -10.23 9.28 16.18
CA GLU A 56 -9.87 10.04 17.38
C GLU A 56 -9.35 11.45 17.06
N GLU A 57 -8.58 11.60 15.98
CA GLU A 57 -8.16 12.91 15.47
C GLU A 57 -9.36 13.74 14.99
N ALA A 58 -10.34 13.10 14.33
CA ALA A 58 -11.58 13.75 13.89
C ALA A 58 -12.41 14.24 15.08
N GLU A 59 -12.61 13.38 16.09
CA GLU A 59 -13.36 13.68 17.29
C GLU A 59 -12.68 14.77 18.12
N ARG A 60 -11.35 14.75 18.25
CA ARG A 60 -10.56 15.81 18.90
C ARG A 60 -10.74 17.15 18.18
N ALA A 61 -10.67 17.16 16.84
CA ALA A 61 -10.87 18.37 16.05
C ALA A 61 -12.31 18.91 16.14
N ALA A 62 -13.30 18.03 16.31
CA ALA A 62 -14.71 18.38 16.51
C ALA A 62 -15.07 18.79 17.95
N GLY A 63 -14.11 18.76 18.89
CA GLY A 63 -14.36 19.06 20.31
C GLY A 63 -15.09 17.94 21.08
N LEU A 64 -15.11 16.72 20.52
CA LEU A 64 -15.74 15.53 21.10
C LEU A 64 -14.72 14.60 21.79
N GLY A 65 -13.42 14.86 21.62
CA GLY A 65 -12.35 14.10 22.30
C GLY A 65 -12.39 14.35 23.80
N ARG A 66 -12.73 13.32 24.57
CA ARG A 66 -12.66 13.33 26.04
C ARG A 66 -11.24 13.72 26.48
N GLU A 67 -11.19 14.64 27.45
CA GLU A 67 -10.03 14.89 28.33
C GLU A 67 -9.43 13.59 28.90
#